data_AF-A0AAV4I6N7-F1
#
_entry.id   AF-A0AAV4I6N7-F1
#
_cell.length_a   1.000
_cell.length_b   1.000
_cell.length_c   1.000
_cell.angle_alpha   90.00
_cell.angle_beta   90.00
_cell.angle_gamma   90.00
#
_symmetry.space_group_name_H-M   'P 1'
#
loop_
_entity.id
_entity.type
_entity.pdbx_description
1 polymer ?
#
loop_
_entity_poly.entity_id
_entity_poly.type
_entity_poly.pdbx_seq_one_letter_code
_entity_poly.pdbx_strand_id
1 'polypeptide(L)'
;MVQQLLLSACVVILLASSGVVRCDFSPGCSFVGGQCQYSVTLGHAGQCDSATAAAGTGSGTTSGNSLCCETVKADLTSVRSDIDLLQSQVKGLMNDLNRARSDLTQAQMTVNQTEAERDALLETLRQKETELNTTQAELANLIHRTGNEITALRSELANMTSQANTCRAALGLPTVDPKLSTSVGGPVSQHYCNFNSISEHPCKWTVSSQSEFHLVTRSSSTNAGPAADRSQGSVTGKYLALDGRKVAQLHSSSTAVIRSYTAVSGEFQPADDYCFIFYYSMVGKDVQSLEVTIKIGSGVGYPVWSTNGRRMSEWTVGQFELDSEYTANPFS
;
A
#
# COMPACT_ATOMS: atom_id res chain seq x y z
N MET A 1 -26.23 -10.93 3.03
CA MET A 1 -25.89 -10.08 4.18
C MET A 1 -26.06 -8.65 3.70
N VAL A 2 -27.02 -7.95 4.31
CA VAL A 2 -27.80 -6.85 3.74
C VAL A 2 -27.33 -5.50 4.30
N GLN A 3 -27.38 -4.48 3.44
CA GLN A 3 -27.41 -3.03 3.69
C GLN A 3 -26.18 -2.32 4.29
N GLN A 4 -25.49 -1.58 3.42
CA GLN A 4 -24.77 -0.35 3.78
C GLN A 4 -25.78 0.80 3.90
N LEU A 5 -25.74 1.50 5.03
CA LEU A 5 -26.55 2.69 5.32
C LEU A 5 -26.24 3.82 4.32
N LEU A 6 -27.22 4.16 3.50
CA LEU A 6 -27.35 5.49 2.89
C LEU A 6 -28.30 6.31 3.76
N LEU A 7 -27.74 7.19 4.60
CA LEU A 7 -28.49 8.23 5.28
C LEU A 7 -28.91 9.28 4.25
N SER A 8 -30.14 9.13 3.74
CA SER A 8 -30.87 10.17 3.03
C SER A 8 -31.31 11.23 4.04
N ALA A 9 -30.67 12.39 4.01
CA ALA A 9 -31.11 13.56 4.76
C ALA A 9 -32.30 14.23 4.03
N CYS A 10 -33.51 13.73 4.25
CA CYS A 10 -34.74 14.46 3.95
C CYS A 10 -34.91 15.58 4.98
N VAL A 11 -34.56 16.81 4.60
CA VAL A 11 -34.94 18.01 5.36
C VAL A 11 -36.42 18.28 5.11
N VAL A 12 -37.26 17.92 6.08
CA VAL A 12 -38.68 18.30 6.12
C VAL A 12 -38.75 19.71 6.70
N ILE A 13 -38.99 20.71 5.83
CA ILE A 13 -39.34 22.06 6.26
C ILE A 13 -40.86 22.12 6.41
N LEU A 14 -41.34 22.05 7.65
CA LEU A 14 -42.72 22.39 8.01
C LEU A 14 -42.86 23.91 8.07
N LEU A 15 -43.38 24.52 7.00
CA LEU A 15 -43.92 25.87 7.07
C LEU A 15 -45.42 25.78 7.36
N ALA A 16 -45.78 26.00 8.63
CA ALA A 16 -47.14 26.28 9.03
C ALA A 16 -47.57 27.63 8.45
N SER A 17 -48.41 27.59 7.41
CA SER A 17 -49.17 28.76 6.97
C SER A 17 -50.49 28.79 7.74
N SER A 18 -50.63 29.74 8.66
CA SER A 18 -51.89 30.06 9.31
C SER A 18 -52.08 31.55 9.23
N GLY A 19 -52.76 31.97 8.17
CA GLY A 19 -53.04 33.37 7.88
C GLY A 19 -54.10 33.49 6.81
N VAL A 20 -55.24 32.80 6.99
CA VAL A 20 -56.44 33.10 6.21
C VAL A 20 -57.05 34.36 6.83
N VAL A 21 -56.69 35.53 6.31
CA VAL A 21 -57.46 36.75 6.58
C VAL A 21 -58.68 36.70 5.66
N ARG A 22 -59.82 36.30 6.23
CA ARG A 22 -61.12 36.59 5.64
C ARG A 22 -61.39 38.08 5.87
N CYS A 23 -61.26 38.90 4.84
CA CYS A 23 -61.90 40.21 4.84
C CYS A 23 -63.37 39.99 4.47
N ASP A 24 -64.25 39.93 5.47
CA ASP A 24 -65.68 40.15 5.24
C ASP A 24 -65.84 41.61 4.80
N PHE A 25 -66.16 41.83 3.53
CA PHE A 25 -66.54 43.13 3.01
C PHE A 25 -68.05 43.27 3.19
N SER A 26 -68.48 44.04 4.18
CA SER A 26 -69.87 44.48 4.31
C SER A 26 -69.99 45.90 3.77
N PRO A 27 -70.58 46.14 2.58
CA PRO A 27 -70.72 47.47 2.03
C PRO A 27 -71.87 48.19 2.72
N GLY A 28 -71.56 49.07 3.67
CA GLY A 28 -72.49 50.10 4.14
C GLY A 28 -72.22 51.41 3.39
N CYS A 29 -73.22 51.99 2.75
CA CYS A 29 -73.14 53.39 2.29
C CYS A 29 -73.78 54.33 3.31
N SER A 30 -73.19 55.50 3.49
CA SER A 30 -73.78 56.61 4.23
C SER A 30 -74.52 57.53 3.25
N PHE A 31 -75.75 57.92 3.61
CA PHE A 31 -76.59 58.82 2.81
C PHE A 31 -76.43 60.25 3.32
N VAL A 32 -75.94 61.15 2.47
CA VAL A 32 -75.94 62.60 2.72
C VAL A 32 -76.55 63.28 1.49
N GLY A 33 -77.65 64.02 1.66
CA GLY A 33 -78.30 64.74 0.56
C GLY A 33 -79.01 63.87 -0.49
N GLY A 34 -79.39 62.64 -0.18
CA GLY A 34 -80.17 61.78 -1.09
C GLY A 34 -79.37 60.98 -2.12
N GLN A 35 -78.04 61.01 -2.06
CA GLN A 35 -77.18 60.11 -2.83
C GLN A 35 -76.35 59.21 -1.90
N CYS A 36 -76.21 57.94 -2.30
CA CYS A 36 -75.43 56.91 -1.60
C CYS A 36 -73.96 57.09 -2.02
N GLN A 37 -73.13 57.58 -1.09
CA GLN A 37 -71.72 57.84 -1.36
C GLN A 37 -70.89 56.66 -0.82
N TYR A 38 -70.13 56.00 -1.70
CA TYR A 38 -69.23 54.92 -1.33
C TYR A 38 -67.85 55.50 -1.02
N SER A 39 -67.42 55.44 0.25
CA SER A 39 -66.02 55.67 0.60
C SER A 39 -65.24 54.36 0.42
N VAL A 40 -64.68 54.14 -0.76
CA VAL A 40 -63.77 53.02 -0.99
C VAL A 40 -62.39 53.42 -0.50
N THR A 41 -62.00 52.97 0.70
CA THR A 41 -60.61 53.06 1.16
C THR A 41 -59.84 51.85 0.63
N LEU A 42 -59.09 52.05 -0.45
CA LEU A 42 -58.09 51.10 -0.93
C LEU A 42 -56.79 51.32 -0.14
N GLY A 43 -56.57 50.53 0.91
CA GLY A 43 -55.34 50.56 1.70
C GLY A 43 -55.24 49.36 2.64
N HIS A 44 -54.04 48.76 2.73
CA HIS A 44 -53.72 47.75 3.73
C HIS A 44 -53.55 48.46 5.09
N ALA A 45 -54.34 48.07 6.09
CA ALA A 45 -54.34 48.72 7.39
C ALA A 45 -52.97 48.54 8.08
N GLY A 46 -52.29 49.65 8.37
CA GLY A 46 -51.22 49.67 9.39
C GLY A 46 -49.91 50.37 9.05
N GLN A 47 -49.66 50.85 7.82
CA GLN A 47 -48.35 51.47 7.50
C GLN A 47 -48.41 52.86 6.87
N CYS A 48 -49.60 53.41 6.60
CA CYS A 48 -49.71 54.61 5.76
C CYS A 48 -50.66 55.70 6.26
N ASP A 49 -51.52 55.38 7.23
CA ASP A 49 -52.52 56.30 7.77
C ASP A 49 -52.03 56.93 9.07
N SER A 50 -51.15 57.93 8.95
CA SER A 50 -50.81 58.82 10.05
C SER A 50 -50.88 60.26 9.58
N ALA A 51 -52.07 60.71 9.20
CA ALA A 51 -52.42 62.12 9.18
C ALA A 51 -53.69 62.31 10.01
N THR A 52 -53.52 62.66 11.28
CA THR A 52 -54.57 63.27 12.09
C THR A 52 -54.96 64.61 11.45
N ALA A 53 -55.90 64.60 10.51
CA ALA A 53 -56.59 65.79 10.05
C ALA A 53 -57.74 66.10 11.03
N ALA A 54 -57.48 67.02 11.96
CA ALA A 54 -58.55 67.74 12.63
C ALA A 54 -59.28 68.61 11.60
N ALA A 55 -60.62 68.61 11.68
CA ALA A 55 -61.52 69.28 10.76
C ALA A 55 -61.22 70.79 10.61
N GLY A 56 -61.11 71.25 9.37
CA GLY A 56 -61.05 72.66 9.00
C GLY A 56 -61.36 72.82 7.51
N THR A 57 -62.44 73.54 7.21
CA THR A 57 -62.97 73.87 5.88
C THR A 57 -61.93 74.41 4.90
N GLY A 58 -61.83 73.82 3.69
CA GLY A 58 -61.29 74.49 2.50
C GLY A 58 -60.36 73.63 1.62
N SER A 59 -60.72 73.56 0.32
CA SER A 59 -59.89 73.19 -0.84
C SER A 59 -59.35 71.75 -0.93
N GLY A 60 -59.74 71.06 -2.01
CA GLY A 60 -59.24 69.74 -2.34
C GLY A 60 -57.76 69.76 -2.73
N THR A 61 -56.93 69.21 -1.85
CA THR A 61 -55.65 68.60 -2.21
C THR A 61 -55.61 67.25 -1.52
N THR A 62 -55.73 66.17 -2.29
CA THR A 62 -55.44 64.81 -1.82
C THR A 62 -53.95 64.68 -1.58
N SER A 63 -53.49 65.12 -0.41
CA SER A 63 -52.16 64.81 0.09
C SER A 63 -52.19 63.39 0.64
N GLY A 64 -52.12 62.40 -0.26
CA GLY A 64 -51.79 61.04 0.13
C GLY A 64 -50.46 61.06 0.87
N ASN A 65 -50.38 60.41 2.03
CA ASN A 65 -49.21 60.43 2.89
C ASN A 65 -47.99 59.94 2.11
N SER A 66 -47.14 60.86 1.65
CA SER A 66 -46.04 60.59 0.71
C SER A 66 -45.09 59.51 1.24
N LEU A 67 -45.05 59.32 2.56
CA LEU A 67 -44.25 58.31 3.25
C LEU A 67 -44.60 56.87 2.81
N CYS A 68 -45.88 56.57 2.59
CA CYS A 68 -46.36 55.23 2.23
C CYS A 68 -45.99 54.81 0.81
N CYS A 69 -46.23 55.71 -0.14
CA CYS A 69 -45.86 55.49 -1.54
C CYS A 69 -44.35 55.36 -1.68
N GLU A 70 -43.57 56.07 -0.86
CA GLU A 70 -42.11 55.91 -0.83
C GLU A 70 -41.68 54.55 -0.23
N THR A 71 -42.37 54.02 0.79
CA THR A 71 -42.08 52.66 1.32
C THR A 71 -42.38 51.56 0.31
N VAL A 72 -43.57 51.56 -0.31
CA VAL A 72 -43.94 50.55 -1.33
C VAL A 72 -43.01 50.64 -2.54
N LYS A 73 -42.59 51.86 -2.90
CA LYS A 73 -41.60 52.08 -3.97
C LYS A 73 -40.21 51.55 -3.58
N ALA A 74 -39.78 51.73 -2.33
CA ALA A 74 -38.54 51.15 -1.82
C ALA A 74 -38.57 49.62 -1.85
N ASP A 75 -39.67 49.01 -1.40
CA ASP A 75 -39.86 47.55 -1.44
C ASP A 75 -39.88 47.02 -2.88
N LEU A 76 -40.57 47.71 -3.79
CA LEU A 76 -40.58 47.35 -5.21
C LEU A 76 -39.18 47.43 -5.84
N THR A 77 -38.38 48.44 -5.47
CA THR A 77 -36.98 48.52 -5.92
C THR A 77 -36.11 47.42 -5.32
N SER A 78 -36.35 47.02 -4.07
CA SER A 78 -35.65 45.90 -3.43
C SER A 78 -35.97 44.57 -4.12
N VAL A 79 -37.26 44.27 -4.31
CA VAL A 79 -37.70 43.05 -5.00
C VAL A 79 -37.16 42.99 -6.42
N ARG A 80 -37.10 44.12 -7.12
CA ARG A 80 -36.48 44.19 -8.45
C ARG A 80 -34.98 43.85 -8.39
N SER A 81 -34.26 44.39 -7.42
CA SER A 81 -32.84 44.05 -7.18
C SER A 81 -32.67 42.56 -6.88
N ASP A 82 -33.56 41.97 -6.08
CA ASP A 82 -33.51 40.55 -5.75
C ASP A 82 -33.78 39.66 -6.98
N ILE A 83 -34.72 40.05 -7.84
CA ILE A 83 -34.98 39.38 -9.12
C ILE A 83 -33.74 39.41 -10.01
N ASP A 84 -33.08 40.56 -10.12
CA ASP A 84 -31.86 40.71 -10.92
C ASP A 84 -30.72 39.83 -10.36
N LEU A 85 -30.59 39.73 -9.03
CA LEU A 85 -29.64 38.84 -8.37
C LEU A 85 -29.94 37.36 -8.63
N LEU A 86 -31.20 36.95 -8.49
CA LEU A 86 -31.63 35.58 -8.75
C LEU A 86 -31.41 35.18 -10.22
N GLN A 87 -31.68 36.09 -11.17
CA GLN A 87 -31.39 35.86 -12.58
C GLN A 87 -29.89 35.65 -12.84
N SER A 88 -29.03 36.44 -12.17
CA SER A 88 -27.58 36.27 -12.23
C SER A 88 -27.14 34.92 -11.66
N GLN A 89 -27.67 34.53 -10.50
CA GLN A 89 -27.38 33.25 -9.86
C GLN A 89 -27.81 32.05 -10.72
N VAL A 90 -29.00 32.09 -11.32
CA VAL A 90 -29.49 31.04 -12.22
C VAL A 90 -28.58 30.91 -13.45
N LYS A 91 -28.13 32.02 -14.01
CA LYS A 91 -27.15 32.02 -15.12
C LYS A 91 -25.81 31.41 -14.70
N GLY A 92 -25.36 31.69 -13.48
CA GLY A 92 -24.17 31.07 -12.88
C GLY A 92 -24.32 29.55 -12.80
N LEU A 93 -25.41 29.08 -12.20
CA LEU A 93 -25.70 27.64 -12.06
C LEU A 93 -25.81 26.93 -13.42
N MET A 94 -26.36 27.56 -14.44
CA MET A 94 -26.39 27.00 -15.80
C MET A 94 -24.97 26.82 -16.37
N ASN A 95 -24.07 27.77 -16.14
CA ASN A 95 -22.67 27.65 -16.57
C ASN A 95 -21.94 26.53 -15.83
N ASP A 96 -22.15 26.44 -14.51
CA ASP A 96 -21.54 25.40 -13.68
C ASP A 96 -22.06 24.00 -14.06
N LEU A 97 -23.36 23.86 -14.36
CA LEU A 97 -23.94 22.62 -14.85
C LEU A 97 -23.32 22.18 -16.18
N ASN A 98 -23.12 23.12 -17.11
CA ASN A 98 -22.47 22.81 -18.39
C ASN A 98 -21.01 22.39 -18.20
N ARG A 99 -20.29 23.02 -17.26
CA ARG A 99 -18.92 22.63 -16.91
C ARG A 99 -18.89 21.22 -16.29
N ALA A 100 -19.75 20.96 -15.30
CA ALA A 100 -19.86 19.65 -14.67
C ALA A 100 -20.20 18.53 -15.68
N ARG A 101 -21.03 18.82 -16.68
CA ARG A 101 -21.34 17.87 -17.77
C ARG A 101 -20.11 17.59 -18.66
N SER A 102 -19.33 18.62 -18.97
CA SER A 102 -18.07 18.48 -19.71
C SER A 102 -17.07 17.63 -18.92
N ASP A 103 -16.90 17.93 -17.63
CA ASP A 103 -15.99 17.21 -16.73
C ASP A 103 -16.40 15.75 -16.58
N LEU A 104 -17.71 15.46 -16.45
CA LEU A 104 -18.23 14.09 -16.41
C LEU A 104 -17.90 13.31 -17.70
N THR A 105 -18.04 13.96 -18.85
CA THR A 105 -17.70 13.34 -20.14
C THR A 105 -16.22 13.03 -20.23
N GLN A 106 -15.36 13.94 -19.75
CA GLN A 106 -13.93 13.73 -19.69
C GLN A 106 -13.55 12.60 -18.71
N ALA A 107 -14.16 12.58 -17.52
CA ALA A 107 -13.96 11.52 -16.54
C ALA A 107 -14.35 10.15 -17.11
N GLN A 108 -15.46 10.06 -17.85
CA GLN A 108 -15.88 8.82 -18.50
C GLN A 108 -14.86 8.33 -19.54
N MET A 109 -14.28 9.24 -20.34
CA MET A 109 -13.23 8.86 -21.29
C MET A 109 -11.98 8.34 -20.58
N THR A 110 -11.56 9.00 -19.49
CA THR A 110 -10.42 8.54 -18.68
C THR A 110 -10.67 7.15 -18.09
N VAL A 111 -11.87 6.89 -17.57
CA VAL A 111 -12.23 5.56 -17.03
C VAL A 111 -12.10 4.50 -18.13
N ASN A 112 -12.71 4.72 -19.29
CA ASN A 112 -12.64 3.75 -20.40
C ASN A 112 -11.18 3.49 -20.85
N GLN A 113 -10.34 4.54 -20.86
CA GLN A 113 -8.92 4.41 -21.19
C GLN A 113 -8.18 3.57 -20.13
N THR A 114 -8.41 3.85 -18.84
CA THR A 114 -7.78 3.08 -17.76
C THR A 114 -8.23 1.63 -17.72
N GLU A 115 -9.48 1.35 -18.10
CA GLU A 115 -9.98 -0.02 -18.23
C GLU A 115 -9.28 -0.77 -19.37
N ALA A 116 -9.07 -0.11 -20.52
CA ALA A 116 -8.33 -0.69 -21.63
C ALA A 116 -6.86 -0.97 -21.27
N GLU A 117 -6.20 -0.05 -20.55
CA GLU A 117 -4.83 -0.23 -20.07
C GLU A 117 -4.72 -1.38 -19.07
N ARG A 118 -5.67 -1.49 -18.13
CA ARG A 118 -5.77 -2.60 -17.18
C ARG A 118 -5.85 -3.93 -17.93
N ASP A 119 -6.72 -4.02 -18.93
CA ASP A 119 -6.94 -5.27 -19.66
C ASP A 119 -5.70 -5.68 -20.48
N ALA A 120 -4.99 -4.72 -21.07
CA ALA A 120 -3.71 -4.97 -21.76
C ALA A 120 -2.61 -5.45 -20.79
N LEU A 121 -2.54 -4.88 -19.58
CA LEU A 121 -1.61 -5.32 -18.54
C LEU A 121 -1.93 -6.73 -18.03
N LEU A 122 -3.21 -7.05 -17.85
CA LEU A 122 -3.64 -8.40 -17.45
C LEU A 122 -3.24 -9.46 -18.48
N GLU A 123 -3.34 -9.14 -19.77
CA GLU A 123 -2.89 -10.03 -20.83
C GLU A 123 -1.37 -10.24 -20.79
N THR A 124 -0.61 -9.15 -20.63
CA THR A 124 0.85 -9.21 -20.48
C THR A 124 1.27 -10.06 -19.28
N LEU A 125 0.56 -9.93 -18.15
CA LEU A 125 0.82 -10.74 -16.95
C LEU A 125 0.59 -12.23 -17.21
N ARG A 126 -0.48 -12.62 -17.90
CA ARG A 126 -0.74 -14.02 -18.26
C ARG A 126 0.34 -14.60 -19.18
N GLN A 127 0.82 -13.81 -20.13
CA GLN A 127 1.94 -14.21 -20.99
C GLN A 127 3.21 -14.43 -20.17
N LYS A 128 3.52 -13.52 -19.24
CA LYS A 128 4.68 -13.66 -18.36
C LYS A 128 4.58 -14.83 -17.40
N GLU A 129 3.39 -15.14 -16.90
CA GLU A 129 3.16 -16.35 -16.09
C GLU A 129 3.42 -17.62 -16.90
N THR A 130 3.01 -17.65 -18.16
CA THR A 130 3.24 -18.79 -19.07
C THR A 130 4.73 -18.94 -19.40
N GLU A 131 5.44 -17.85 -19.69
CA GLU A 131 6.89 -17.84 -19.88
C GLU A 131 7.63 -18.33 -18.62
N LEU A 132 7.22 -17.88 -17.43
CA LEU A 132 7.82 -18.29 -16.16
C LEU A 132 7.63 -19.80 -15.92
N ASN A 133 6.43 -20.33 -16.14
CA ASN A 133 6.16 -21.76 -16.01
C ASN A 133 6.97 -22.60 -17.02
N THR A 134 7.15 -22.08 -18.23
CA THR A 134 7.95 -22.75 -19.27
C THR A 134 9.43 -22.79 -18.88
N THR A 135 10.00 -21.65 -18.48
CA THR A 135 11.41 -21.57 -18.04
C THR A 135 11.67 -22.42 -16.79
N GLN A 136 10.70 -22.51 -15.87
CA GLN A 136 10.78 -23.39 -14.71
C GLN A 136 10.86 -24.88 -15.13
N ALA A 137 10.06 -25.30 -16.12
CA ALA A 137 10.08 -26.67 -16.64
C ALA A 137 11.40 -26.98 -17.38
N GLU A 138 11.91 -26.03 -18.18
CA GLU A 138 13.21 -26.15 -18.84
C GLU A 138 14.36 -26.29 -17.84
N LEU A 139 14.35 -25.48 -16.79
CA LEU A 139 15.37 -25.56 -15.73
C LEU A 139 15.31 -26.89 -14.99
N ALA A 140 14.12 -27.39 -14.66
CA ALA A 140 13.95 -28.70 -14.02
C ALA A 140 14.50 -29.84 -14.89
N ASN A 141 14.24 -29.80 -16.20
CA ASN A 141 14.77 -30.76 -17.16
C ASN A 141 16.30 -30.69 -17.26
N LEU A 142 16.87 -29.48 -17.25
CA LEU A 142 18.31 -29.28 -17.29
C LEU A 142 18.98 -29.84 -16.03
N ILE A 143 18.45 -29.53 -14.84
CA ILE A 143 18.96 -30.06 -13.56
C ILE A 143 18.92 -31.59 -13.54
N HIS A 144 17.83 -32.19 -14.02
CA HIS A 144 17.72 -33.65 -14.10
C HIS A 144 18.76 -34.25 -15.06
N ARG A 145 18.96 -33.63 -16.23
CA ARG A 145 19.95 -34.08 -17.21
C ARG A 145 21.38 -33.96 -16.67
N THR A 146 21.75 -32.82 -16.11
CA THR A 146 23.09 -32.62 -15.55
C THR A 146 23.33 -33.53 -14.34
N GLY A 147 22.32 -33.77 -13.51
CA GLY A 147 22.39 -34.75 -12.41
C GLY A 147 22.67 -36.17 -12.90
N ASN A 148 22.02 -36.60 -13.99
CA ASN A 148 22.28 -37.91 -14.60
C ASN A 148 23.68 -38.00 -15.22
N GLU A 149 24.14 -36.94 -15.90
CA GLU A 149 25.50 -36.88 -16.46
C GLU A 149 26.57 -36.93 -15.35
N ILE A 150 26.39 -36.19 -14.25
CA ILE A 150 27.27 -36.25 -13.07
C ILE A 150 27.29 -37.67 -12.48
N THR A 151 26.13 -38.31 -12.36
CA THR A 151 26.02 -39.67 -11.81
C THR A 151 26.73 -40.70 -12.70
N ALA A 152 26.58 -40.58 -14.02
CA ALA A 152 27.25 -41.42 -14.99
C ALA A 152 28.78 -41.25 -14.92
N LEU A 153 29.27 -40.00 -14.89
CA LEU A 153 30.70 -39.70 -14.77
C LEU A 153 31.29 -40.22 -13.45
N ARG A 154 30.55 -40.11 -12.34
CA ARG A 154 30.97 -40.68 -11.05
C ARG A 154 31.09 -42.20 -11.11
N SER A 155 30.13 -42.89 -11.75
CA SER A 155 30.19 -44.34 -11.95
C SER A 155 31.38 -44.75 -12.82
N GLU A 156 31.64 -44.01 -13.88
CA GLU A 156 32.79 -44.24 -14.76
C GLU A 156 34.11 -44.01 -14.03
N LEU A 157 34.21 -42.96 -13.24
CA LEU A 157 35.39 -42.68 -12.40
C LEU A 157 35.62 -43.78 -11.36
N ALA A 158 34.55 -44.28 -10.71
CA ALA A 158 34.65 -45.39 -9.77
C ALA A 158 35.12 -46.68 -10.45
N ASN A 159 34.62 -46.98 -11.66
CA ASN A 159 35.07 -48.11 -12.47
C ASN A 159 36.55 -47.98 -12.87
N MET A 160 36.97 -46.82 -13.38
CA MET A 160 38.37 -46.55 -13.72
C MET A 160 39.30 -46.66 -12.51
N THR A 161 38.85 -46.16 -11.34
CA THR A 161 39.58 -46.27 -10.08
C THR A 161 39.74 -47.73 -9.65
N SER A 162 38.68 -48.54 -9.81
CA SER A 162 38.73 -49.98 -9.55
C SER A 162 39.75 -50.69 -10.45
N GLN A 163 39.72 -50.42 -11.76
CA GLN A 163 40.66 -50.99 -12.73
C GLN A 163 42.12 -50.60 -12.41
N ALA A 164 42.36 -49.34 -12.03
CA ALA A 164 43.68 -48.87 -11.63
C ALA A 164 44.17 -49.60 -10.37
N ASN A 165 43.29 -49.85 -9.39
CA ASN A 165 43.63 -50.63 -8.20
C ASN A 165 43.96 -52.09 -8.52
N THR A 166 43.22 -52.73 -9.42
CA THR A 166 43.52 -54.11 -9.88
C THR A 166 44.87 -54.18 -10.58
N CYS A 167 45.18 -53.24 -11.47
CA CYS A 167 46.47 -53.17 -12.18
C CYS A 167 47.62 -52.97 -11.19
N ARG A 168 47.42 -52.08 -10.21
CA ARG A 168 48.43 -51.80 -9.19
C ARG A 168 48.70 -52.98 -8.26
N ALA A 169 47.67 -53.73 -7.89
CA ALA A 169 47.81 -54.98 -7.13
C ALA A 169 48.64 -56.01 -7.91
N ALA A 170 48.43 -56.12 -9.23
CA ALA A 170 49.23 -56.99 -10.09
C ALA A 170 50.72 -56.56 -10.17
N LEU A 171 51.02 -55.29 -9.95
CA LEU A 171 52.37 -54.72 -9.93
C LEU A 171 53.04 -54.73 -8.54
N GLY A 172 52.37 -55.23 -7.50
CA GLY A 172 52.92 -55.29 -6.13
C GLY A 172 53.12 -53.92 -5.46
N LEU A 173 52.46 -52.88 -5.95
CA LEU A 173 52.53 -51.52 -5.43
C LEU A 173 51.50 -51.32 -4.30
N PRO A 174 51.84 -50.58 -3.22
CA PRO A 174 50.94 -50.40 -2.09
C PRO A 174 49.68 -49.63 -2.47
N THR A 175 48.55 -50.13 -1.99
CA THR A 175 47.31 -49.43 -1.61
C THR A 175 47.39 -47.91 -1.42
N VAL A 176 46.73 -47.07 -2.20
CA VAL A 176 46.44 -45.66 -1.91
C VAL A 176 44.94 -45.70 -1.75
N ASP A 177 44.48 -45.51 -0.51
CA ASP A 177 43.06 -45.44 -0.20
C ASP A 177 42.47 -44.23 -0.92
N PRO A 178 41.60 -44.42 -1.93
CA PRO A 178 40.83 -43.34 -2.48
C PRO A 178 39.63 -43.16 -1.55
N LYS A 179 39.75 -42.28 -0.56
CA LYS A 179 38.57 -41.61 0.02
C LYS A 179 38.01 -40.64 -1.03
N LEU A 180 37.51 -41.19 -2.13
CA LEU A 180 36.46 -40.55 -2.91
C LEU A 180 35.17 -41.22 -2.45
N SER A 181 34.52 -40.58 -1.47
CA SER A 181 33.30 -41.09 -0.82
C SER A 181 32.25 -41.44 -1.86
N THR A 182 32.21 -42.72 -2.22
CA THR A 182 31.08 -43.36 -2.91
C THR A 182 30.07 -43.86 -1.86
N SER A 183 29.92 -43.10 -0.77
CA SER A 183 29.05 -43.42 0.36
C SER A 183 28.00 -42.32 0.49
N VAL A 184 27.00 -42.33 -0.39
CA VAL A 184 25.66 -41.89 0.02
C VAL A 184 25.00 -43.09 0.67
N GLY A 185 25.38 -43.33 1.93
CA GLY A 185 24.84 -44.40 2.76
C GLY A 185 24.70 -44.00 4.24
N GLY A 186 25.01 -42.75 4.59
CA GLY A 186 24.69 -42.17 5.88
C GLY A 186 23.33 -41.49 5.88
N PRO A 187 22.62 -41.42 7.00
CA PRO A 187 21.40 -40.64 7.11
C PRO A 187 21.72 -39.16 6.84
N VAL A 188 21.13 -38.58 5.79
CA VAL A 188 21.18 -37.13 5.54
C VAL A 188 20.37 -36.45 6.64
N SER A 189 21.04 -35.63 7.45
CA SER A 189 20.38 -34.79 8.45
C SER A 189 20.14 -33.40 7.87
N GLN A 190 18.88 -32.99 7.75
CA GLN A 190 18.53 -31.65 7.29
C GLN A 190 18.26 -30.75 8.48
N HIS A 191 19.05 -29.68 8.61
CA HIS A 191 18.75 -28.60 9.55
C HIS A 191 18.00 -27.47 8.81
N TYR A 192 16.76 -27.21 9.19
CA TYR A 192 15.91 -26.20 8.55
C TYR A 192 15.54 -25.09 9.53
N CYS A 193 15.84 -23.85 9.16
CA CYS A 193 15.43 -22.68 9.92
C CYS A 193 14.69 -21.69 9.02
N ASN A 194 13.42 -21.43 9.35
CA ASN A 194 12.61 -20.40 8.70
C ASN A 194 12.26 -19.22 9.60
N PHE A 195 12.85 -19.16 10.80
CA PHE A 195 12.63 -18.11 11.80
C PHE A 195 11.18 -17.92 12.30
N ASN A 196 10.23 -18.74 11.87
CA ASN A 196 8.82 -18.66 12.26
C ASN A 196 8.48 -19.52 13.50
N SER A 197 9.30 -20.52 13.82
CA SER A 197 9.03 -21.50 14.87
C SER A 197 9.20 -20.93 16.29
N ILE A 198 8.10 -20.83 17.06
CA ILE A 198 8.04 -20.25 18.42
C ILE A 198 8.96 -20.97 19.43
N SER A 199 9.16 -22.27 19.29
CA SER A 199 9.91 -23.09 20.27
C SER A 199 11.42 -22.98 20.16
N GLU A 200 11.94 -22.53 19.03
CA GLU A 200 13.39 -22.54 18.76
C GLU A 200 13.93 -21.15 18.40
N HIS A 201 13.21 -20.04 18.62
CA HIS A 201 13.64 -18.70 18.21
C HIS A 201 15.07 -18.34 18.69
N PRO A 202 16.01 -17.93 17.82
CA PRO A 202 16.01 -17.92 16.35
C PRO A 202 16.84 -19.07 15.74
N CYS A 203 16.35 -20.31 15.80
CA CYS A 203 17.02 -21.56 15.42
C CYS A 203 18.45 -21.68 15.93
N LYS A 204 18.67 -21.44 17.23
CA LYS A 204 19.99 -21.39 17.89
C LYS A 204 20.95 -20.31 17.37
N TRP A 205 20.52 -19.42 16.47
CA TRP A 205 21.33 -18.27 16.10
C TRP A 205 21.52 -17.36 17.32
N THR A 206 22.76 -17.02 17.60
CA THR A 206 23.12 -16.03 18.59
C THR A 206 23.22 -14.69 17.90
N VAL A 207 22.21 -13.88 18.14
CA VAL A 207 22.13 -12.51 17.68
C VAL A 207 22.55 -11.63 18.85
N SER A 208 23.83 -11.25 18.89
CA SER A 208 24.35 -10.46 20.01
C SER A 208 23.73 -9.06 20.01
N SER A 209 23.67 -8.40 21.17
CA SER A 209 23.21 -7.01 21.25
C SER A 209 24.07 -6.03 20.44
N GLN A 210 25.30 -6.43 20.08
CA GLN A 210 26.22 -5.68 19.21
C GLN A 210 26.02 -5.98 17.72
N SER A 211 25.34 -7.07 17.38
CA SER A 211 25.17 -7.51 16.00
C SER A 211 24.19 -6.67 15.19
N GLU A 212 23.40 -5.79 15.80
CA GLU A 212 22.30 -4.99 15.20
C GLU A 212 21.29 -5.78 14.33
N PHE A 213 21.47 -7.09 14.20
CA PHE A 213 20.54 -8.00 13.56
C PHE A 213 19.36 -8.22 14.50
N HIS A 214 18.16 -8.26 13.93
CA HIS A 214 16.93 -8.49 14.65
C HIS A 214 16.01 -9.37 13.83
N LEU A 215 15.20 -10.19 14.51
CA LEU A 215 14.06 -10.81 13.85
C LEU A 215 13.02 -9.73 13.56
N VAL A 216 12.68 -9.58 12.27
CA VAL A 216 11.70 -8.61 11.81
C VAL A 216 10.62 -9.30 10.98
N THR A 217 9.43 -8.72 11.02
CA THR A 217 8.36 -8.92 10.04
C THR A 217 8.30 -7.72 9.09
N ARG A 218 7.56 -7.84 7.98
CA ARG A 218 7.32 -6.72 7.05
C ARG A 218 6.83 -5.47 7.77
N SER A 219 5.88 -5.61 8.70
CA SER A 219 5.29 -4.50 9.45
C SER A 219 6.27 -3.80 10.40
N SER A 220 7.29 -4.51 10.87
CA SER A 220 8.33 -3.97 11.75
C SER A 220 9.59 -3.49 11.01
N SER A 221 9.80 -3.94 9.77
CA SER A 221 10.90 -3.50 8.92
C SER A 221 10.59 -2.15 8.29
N THR A 222 11.64 -1.37 8.01
CA THR A 222 11.50 -0.17 7.18
C THR A 222 11.02 -0.57 5.78
N ASN A 223 10.31 0.32 5.06
CA ASN A 223 9.84 0.04 3.69
C ASN A 223 10.95 -0.42 2.71
N ALA A 224 12.23 -0.30 3.08
CA ALA A 224 13.36 -0.92 2.40
C ALA A 224 13.60 -2.35 2.94
N GLY A 225 13.10 -3.35 2.21
CA GLY A 225 13.18 -4.77 2.55
C GLY A 225 12.17 -5.58 1.72
N PRO A 226 12.23 -6.92 1.76
CA PRO A 226 11.30 -7.78 1.02
C PRO A 226 9.85 -7.60 1.53
N ALA A 227 8.85 -7.72 0.65
CA ALA A 227 7.45 -7.55 1.01
C ALA A 227 6.90 -8.64 1.92
N ALA A 228 7.48 -9.84 1.85
CA ALA A 228 7.07 -11.00 2.63
C ALA A 228 8.27 -11.90 2.94
N ASP A 229 8.14 -12.77 3.96
CA ASP A 229 9.17 -13.77 4.27
C ASP A 229 9.30 -14.79 3.13
N ARG A 230 10.51 -15.32 2.90
CA ARG A 230 10.74 -16.26 1.81
C ARG A 230 10.13 -17.65 2.04
N SER A 231 9.96 -18.07 3.29
CA SER A 231 9.61 -19.45 3.60
C SER A 231 8.16 -19.77 3.22
N GLN A 232 7.25 -18.83 3.48
CA GLN A 232 5.81 -19.00 3.22
C GLN A 232 5.22 -17.89 2.34
N GLY A 233 6.01 -16.88 1.97
CA GLY A 233 5.49 -15.71 1.25
C GLY A 233 4.54 -14.88 2.12
N SER A 234 4.68 -14.95 3.44
CA SER A 234 3.79 -14.28 4.39
C SER A 234 4.33 -12.93 4.84
N VAL A 235 3.47 -11.93 4.88
CA VAL A 235 3.77 -10.61 5.46
C VAL A 235 3.98 -10.66 6.98
N THR A 236 3.46 -11.70 7.63
CA THR A 236 3.65 -11.94 9.07
C THR A 236 4.81 -12.86 9.38
N GLY A 237 5.42 -13.47 8.36
CA GLY A 237 6.59 -14.30 8.54
C GLY A 237 7.80 -13.46 8.97
N LYS A 238 8.73 -14.12 9.65
CA LYS A 238 9.92 -13.50 10.23
C LYS A 238 11.16 -13.85 9.45
N TYR A 239 12.12 -12.93 9.46
CA TYR A 239 13.46 -13.15 8.96
C TYR A 239 14.47 -12.33 9.77
N LEU A 240 15.73 -12.75 9.75
CA LEU A 240 16.81 -12.00 10.37
C LEU A 240 17.22 -10.84 9.48
N ALA A 241 17.24 -9.61 10.00
CA ALA A 241 17.58 -8.41 9.22
C ALA A 241 18.33 -7.38 10.05
N LEU A 242 19.14 -6.57 9.35
CA LEU A 242 19.64 -5.29 9.86
C LEU A 242 18.59 -4.22 9.58
N ASP A 243 18.10 -3.56 10.63
CA ASP A 243 17.17 -2.45 10.49
C ASP A 243 17.94 -1.16 10.20
N GLY A 244 17.98 -0.77 8.92
CA GLY A 244 18.69 0.43 8.48
C GLY A 244 18.25 1.73 9.16
N ARG A 245 17.01 1.84 9.67
CA ARG A 245 16.60 3.02 10.47
C ARG A 245 17.23 3.01 11.85
N LYS A 246 17.26 1.86 12.53
CA LYS A 246 17.91 1.73 13.84
C LYS A 246 19.40 1.97 13.72
N VAL A 247 20.05 1.38 12.70
CA VAL A 247 21.46 1.64 12.39
C VAL A 247 21.69 3.13 12.16
N ALA A 248 20.87 3.80 11.35
CA ALA A 248 21.00 5.24 11.09
C ALA A 248 20.75 6.13 12.32
N GLN A 249 19.81 5.75 13.20
CA GLN A 249 19.49 6.48 14.43
C GLN A 249 20.59 6.37 15.49
N LEU A 250 21.25 5.22 15.57
CA LEU A 250 22.37 5.01 16.48
C LEU A 250 23.63 5.79 16.07
N HIS A 251 23.77 6.11 14.79
CA HIS A 251 25.00 6.65 14.21
C HIS A 251 24.77 7.97 13.45
N SER A 252 24.12 8.94 14.10
CA SER A 252 23.79 10.27 13.56
C SER A 252 24.98 11.20 13.24
N SER A 253 26.21 10.70 13.23
CA SER A 253 27.41 11.50 12.95
C SER A 253 27.63 11.68 11.45
N SER A 254 28.05 12.88 11.04
CA SER A 254 28.25 13.29 9.63
C SER A 254 29.38 12.57 8.88
N THR A 255 29.98 11.52 9.45
CA THR A 255 31.04 10.72 8.85
C THR A 255 30.48 9.36 8.42
N ALA A 256 30.53 9.08 7.13
CA ALA A 256 30.17 7.77 6.58
C ALA A 256 31.20 6.72 7.02
N VAL A 257 30.89 5.98 8.08
CA VAL A 257 31.71 4.87 8.58
C VAL A 257 31.09 3.56 8.09
N ILE A 258 31.88 2.73 7.41
CA ILE A 258 31.49 1.35 7.07
C ILE A 258 31.51 0.55 8.37
N ARG A 259 30.39 -0.07 8.72
CA ARG A 259 30.24 -0.92 9.90
C ARG A 259 29.90 -2.34 9.48
N SER A 260 30.50 -3.29 10.17
CA SER A 260 30.25 -4.72 9.98
C SER A 260 29.48 -5.27 11.16
N TYR A 261 28.51 -6.11 10.86
CA TYR A 261 27.59 -6.72 11.81
C TYR A 261 27.59 -8.23 11.58
N THR A 262 27.48 -9.02 12.65
CA THR A 262 27.64 -10.48 12.56
C THR A 262 26.58 -11.21 13.39
N ALA A 263 25.85 -12.12 12.75
CA ALA A 263 25.04 -13.12 13.43
C ALA A 263 25.76 -14.47 13.37
N VAL A 264 25.74 -15.23 14.47
CA VAL A 264 26.44 -16.52 14.57
C VAL A 264 25.41 -17.62 14.73
N SER A 265 25.56 -18.72 14.01
CA SER A 265 24.63 -19.85 14.12
C SER A 265 24.92 -20.69 15.36
N GLY A 266 24.07 -21.70 15.63
CA GLY A 266 24.41 -22.74 16.58
C GLY A 266 25.50 -23.67 16.03
N GLU A 267 26.15 -24.44 16.90
CA GLU A 267 27.24 -25.33 16.50
C GLU A 267 26.72 -26.53 15.67
N PHE A 268 27.33 -26.74 14.50
CA PHE A 268 27.21 -27.92 13.66
C PHE A 268 28.26 -28.96 14.05
N GLN A 269 27.88 -30.24 14.04
CA GLN A 269 28.77 -31.34 14.37
C GLN A 269 29.60 -31.77 13.15
N PRO A 270 30.71 -32.50 13.33
CA PRO A 270 31.48 -32.99 12.19
C PRO A 270 30.66 -33.93 11.29
N ALA A 271 30.79 -33.79 9.97
CA ALA A 271 30.20 -34.68 8.98
C ALA A 271 31.09 -34.76 7.72
N ASP A 272 30.84 -35.79 6.90
CA ASP A 272 31.59 -35.99 5.66
C ASP A 272 31.38 -34.85 4.64
N ASP A 273 30.19 -34.23 4.66
CA ASP A 273 29.83 -33.17 3.73
C ASP A 273 28.74 -32.26 4.33
N TYR A 274 28.75 -30.99 3.91
CA TYR A 274 27.77 -29.97 4.27
C TYR A 274 27.39 -29.13 3.06
N CYS A 275 26.09 -29.09 2.75
CA CYS A 275 25.53 -28.19 1.74
C CYS A 275 24.67 -27.12 2.42
N PHE A 276 25.11 -25.86 2.31
CA PHE A 276 24.38 -24.71 2.83
C PHE A 276 23.56 -24.08 1.73
N ILE A 277 22.27 -23.86 2.01
CA ILE A 277 21.35 -23.11 1.16
C ILE A 277 20.63 -22.09 2.03
N PHE A 278 20.73 -20.83 1.66
CA PHE A 278 20.06 -19.74 2.36
C PHE A 278 19.53 -18.71 1.38
N TYR A 279 18.60 -17.87 1.85
CA TYR A 279 18.02 -16.79 1.07
C TYR A 279 18.34 -15.47 1.74
N TYR A 280 18.74 -14.49 0.94
CA TYR A 280 19.11 -13.17 1.43
C TYR A 280 18.49 -12.06 0.57
N SER A 281 18.37 -10.89 1.17
CA SER A 281 17.84 -9.68 0.53
C SER A 281 18.77 -8.51 0.86
N MET A 282 19.39 -7.91 -0.16
CA MET A 282 20.30 -6.77 -0.04
C MET A 282 19.68 -5.54 -0.70
N VAL A 283 18.55 -5.10 -0.14
CA VAL A 283 17.76 -3.95 -0.63
C VAL A 283 18.09 -2.71 0.19
N GLY A 284 18.81 -1.77 -0.43
CA GLY A 284 19.14 -0.49 0.16
C GLY A 284 20.26 0.20 -0.61
N LYS A 285 20.32 1.53 -0.56
CA LYS A 285 21.34 2.31 -1.26
C LYS A 285 22.73 2.22 -0.60
N ASP A 286 22.76 1.96 0.72
CA ASP A 286 23.98 1.95 1.52
C ASP A 286 24.43 0.52 1.89
N VAL A 287 23.79 -0.50 1.30
CA VAL A 287 24.14 -1.92 1.51
C VAL A 287 25.37 -2.26 0.69
N GLN A 288 26.41 -2.82 1.33
CA GLN A 288 27.68 -3.15 0.68
C GLN A 288 27.83 -4.64 0.39
N SER A 289 28.30 -5.40 1.38
CA SER A 289 28.67 -6.80 1.26
C SER A 289 27.90 -7.69 2.23
N LEU A 290 27.69 -8.93 1.82
CA LEU A 290 27.26 -10.02 2.69
C LEU A 290 28.28 -11.14 2.57
N GLU A 291 28.82 -11.57 3.70
CA GLU A 291 29.87 -12.58 3.79
C GLU A 291 29.42 -13.69 4.75
N VAL A 292 29.80 -14.91 4.43
CA VAL A 292 29.66 -16.08 5.29
C VAL A 292 31.06 -16.59 5.59
N THR A 293 31.37 -16.66 6.88
CA THR A 293 32.63 -17.19 7.41
C THR A 293 32.33 -18.40 8.28
N ILE A 294 33.30 -19.30 8.41
CA ILE A 294 33.20 -20.46 9.30
C ILE A 294 34.05 -20.20 10.53
N LYS A 295 33.45 -20.40 11.70
CA LYS A 295 34.13 -20.29 12.99
C LYS A 295 34.38 -21.67 13.57
N ILE A 296 35.64 -21.99 13.86
CA ILE A 296 36.07 -23.22 14.52
C ILE A 296 36.77 -22.84 15.83
N GLY A 297 36.17 -23.21 16.96
CA GLY A 297 36.63 -22.74 18.27
C GLY A 297 36.57 -21.21 18.37
N SER A 298 37.72 -20.55 18.55
CA SER A 298 37.84 -19.09 18.55
C SER A 298 38.32 -18.49 17.23
N GLY A 299 38.73 -19.32 16.27
CA GLY A 299 39.24 -18.89 14.98
C GLY A 299 38.13 -18.61 13.97
N VAL A 300 38.24 -17.51 13.24
CA VAL A 300 37.38 -17.18 12.10
C VAL A 300 38.28 -17.09 10.86
N GLY A 301 37.98 -17.91 9.85
CA GLY A 301 38.74 -17.96 8.61
C GLY A 301 38.33 -16.89 7.60
N TYR A 302 38.85 -17.02 6.37
CA TYR A 302 38.39 -16.24 5.23
C TYR A 302 36.92 -16.56 4.89
N PRO A 303 36.19 -15.64 4.23
CA PRO A 303 34.83 -15.90 3.78
C PRO A 303 34.77 -17.11 2.84
N VAL A 304 33.96 -18.10 3.19
CA VAL A 304 33.65 -19.25 2.32
C VAL A 304 32.64 -18.88 1.24
N TRP A 305 31.88 -17.81 1.47
CA TRP A 305 30.96 -17.25 0.50
C TRP A 305 30.86 -15.73 0.69
N SER A 306 30.79 -14.98 -0.40
CA SER A 306 30.58 -13.54 -0.34
C SER A 306 29.83 -13.02 -1.55
N THR A 307 29.10 -11.92 -1.36
CA THR A 307 28.47 -11.17 -2.45
C THR A 307 28.49 -9.69 -2.15
N ASN A 308 28.53 -8.88 -3.21
CA ASN A 308 28.51 -7.42 -3.13
C ASN A 308 27.37 -6.83 -3.94
N GLY A 309 26.95 -5.63 -3.56
CA GLY A 309 26.11 -4.75 -4.36
C GLY A 309 24.61 -4.88 -4.15
N ARG A 310 23.90 -3.84 -4.58
CA ARG A 310 22.43 -3.73 -4.51
C ARG A 310 21.80 -4.68 -5.51
N ARG A 311 20.93 -5.58 -5.03
CA ARG A 311 20.08 -6.40 -5.90
C ARG A 311 18.64 -5.87 -5.88
N MET A 312 18.00 -5.84 -7.05
CA MET A 312 16.63 -5.35 -7.24
C MET A 312 15.57 -6.45 -7.02
N SER A 313 15.96 -7.71 -6.79
CA SER A 313 15.03 -8.79 -6.44
C SER A 313 14.76 -8.83 -4.93
N GLU A 314 13.56 -9.22 -4.52
CA GLU A 314 13.23 -9.34 -3.09
C GLU A 314 14.05 -10.42 -2.37
N TRP A 315 14.29 -11.58 -2.99
CA TRP A 315 15.06 -12.68 -2.40
C TRP A 315 16.00 -13.31 -3.42
N THR A 316 17.26 -13.52 -3.04
CA THR A 316 18.27 -14.21 -3.84
C THR A 316 18.76 -15.45 -3.08
N VAL A 317 19.05 -16.53 -3.81
CA VAL A 317 19.62 -17.76 -3.23
C VAL A 317 21.13 -17.64 -3.09
N GLY A 318 21.65 -18.02 -1.93
CA GLY A 318 23.06 -18.32 -1.70
C GLY A 318 23.20 -19.81 -1.44
N GLN A 319 24.15 -20.44 -2.11
CA GLN A 319 24.46 -21.85 -1.93
C GLN A 319 25.97 -22.06 -1.99
N PHE A 320 26.47 -22.91 -1.10
CA PHE A 320 27.86 -23.36 -1.10
C PHE A 320 27.99 -24.72 -0.39
N GLU A 321 29.03 -25.47 -0.75
CA GLU A 321 29.46 -26.68 -0.07
C GLU A 321 30.70 -26.35 0.77
N LEU A 322 30.92 -27.09 1.87
CA LEU A 322 32.10 -26.90 2.71
C LEU A 322 33.14 -27.98 2.45
N ASP A 323 34.39 -27.53 2.30
CA ASP A 323 35.54 -28.43 2.23
C ASP A 323 35.72 -29.18 3.57
N SER A 324 36.27 -30.39 3.50
CA SER A 324 36.49 -31.25 4.66
C SER A 324 37.36 -30.64 5.76
N GLU A 325 38.16 -29.62 5.43
CA GLU A 325 38.94 -28.84 6.41
C GLU A 325 38.03 -28.15 7.44
N TYR A 326 36.87 -27.65 7.00
CA TYR A 326 35.91 -26.97 7.86
C TYR A 326 35.01 -27.95 8.62
N THR A 327 34.67 -29.09 8.00
CA THR A 327 33.70 -30.04 8.53
C THR A 327 34.31 -31.09 9.47
N ALA A 328 35.64 -31.13 9.61
CA ALA A 328 36.33 -32.07 10.48
C ALA A 328 36.18 -31.79 11.99
N ASN A 329 35.82 -30.56 12.36
CA ASN A 329 35.63 -30.13 13.75
C ASN A 329 34.27 -29.47 13.93
N PRO A 330 33.71 -29.40 15.16
CA PRO A 330 32.51 -28.60 15.39
C PRO A 330 32.71 -27.14 14.99
N PHE A 331 31.74 -26.57 14.29
CA PHE A 331 31.83 -25.23 13.70
C PHE A 331 30.50 -24.47 13.78
N SER A 332 30.56 -23.14 13.65
CA SER A 332 29.38 -22.24 13.71
C SER A 332 29.44 -21.12 12.67
#